data_AF-A0A8I1WMM8-F1
#
_entry.id   AF-A0A8I1WMM8-F1
#
_cell.length_a   1.000
_cell.length_b   1.000
_cell.length_c   1.000
_cell.angle_alpha   90.00
_cell.angle_beta   90.00
_cell.angle_gamma   90.00
#
_symmetry.space_group_name_H-M   'P 1'
#
loop_
_entity.id
_entity.type
_entity.pdbx_description
1 polymer ?
#
loop_
_entity_poly.entity_id
_entity_poly.type
_entity_poly.pdbx_seq_one_letter_code
_entity_poly.pdbx_strand_id
1 'polypeptide(L)'
;MSAPSTVNFLKTVLIVDALTCLGFGILLTTGSEFLAGWLGLPVALLFYAGLILFPCAALMIITGRQKLPNAGLVWLIIVGNFVWAVASIGILVLPSIAPTMLGYAFVIAQAIAVCGLAVFEYRLLGHARRFATV
;
A
#
# COMPACT_ATOMS: atom_id res chain seq x y z
N MET A 1 -6.98 23.64 -8.42
CA MET A 1 -5.97 23.49 -7.36
C MET A 1 -4.68 24.13 -7.86
N SER A 2 -3.99 24.91 -7.02
CA SER A 2 -2.69 25.50 -7.37
C SER A 2 -1.57 24.45 -7.23
N ALA A 3 -0.47 24.60 -7.96
CA ALA A 3 0.66 23.65 -7.92
C ALA A 3 1.15 23.31 -6.49
N PRO A 4 1.30 24.28 -5.56
CA PRO A 4 1.70 23.99 -4.17
C PRO A 4 0.68 23.12 -3.42
N SER A 5 -0.62 23.31 -3.68
CA SER A 5 -1.68 22.51 -3.03
C SER A 5 -1.69 21.05 -3.50
N THR A 6 -1.41 20.79 -4.78
CA THR A 6 -1.31 19.43 -5.33
C THR A 6 -0.10 18.69 -4.76
N VAL A 7 1.06 19.35 -4.65
CA VAL A 7 2.27 18.74 -4.07
C VAL A 7 2.04 18.40 -2.60
N ASN A 8 1.44 19.30 -1.82
CA ASN A 8 1.12 19.02 -0.42
C ASN A 8 0.15 17.85 -0.28
N PHE A 9 -0.87 17.76 -1.14
CA PHE A 9 -1.81 16.65 -1.10
C PHE A 9 -1.18 15.30 -1.50
N LEU A 10 -0.28 15.29 -2.50
CA LEU A 10 0.51 14.10 -2.84
C LEU A 10 1.34 13.62 -1.64
N LYS A 11 1.99 14.55 -0.93
CA LYS A 11 2.74 14.23 0.30
C LYS A 11 1.83 13.64 1.37
N THR A 12 0.64 14.21 1.57
CA THR A 12 -0.34 13.65 2.51
C THR A 12 -0.73 12.23 2.15
N VAL A 13 -1.04 11.95 0.88
CA VAL A 13 -1.40 10.59 0.43
C VAL A 13 -0.25 9.60 0.67
N LEU A 14 0.98 9.97 0.32
CA LEU A 14 2.17 9.13 0.57
C LEU A 14 2.37 8.82 2.07
N ILE A 15 2.14 9.80 2.95
CA ILE A 15 2.26 9.58 4.39
C ILE A 15 1.11 8.72 4.92
N VAL A 16 -0.12 8.92 4.43
CA VAL A 16 -1.26 8.07 4.80
C VAL A 16 -0.97 6.62 4.38
N ASP A 17 -0.52 6.39 3.17
CA ASP A 17 -0.15 5.05 2.69
C ASP A 17 0.94 4.43 3.57
N ALA A 18 2.00 5.19 3.87
CA ALA A 18 3.06 4.71 4.74
C ALA A 18 2.57 4.32 6.14
N LEU A 19 1.67 5.10 6.73
CA LEU A 19 1.08 4.81 8.03
C LEU A 19 0.19 3.57 7.97
N THR A 20 -0.53 3.34 6.86
CA THR A 20 -1.28 2.10 6.67
C THR A 20 -0.34 0.90 6.55
N CYS A 21 0.75 1.02 5.79
CA CYS A 21 1.79 -0.01 5.70
C CYS A 21 2.43 -0.30 7.06
N LEU A 22 2.75 0.70 7.88
CA LEU A 22 3.27 0.49 9.24
C LEU A 22 2.24 -0.19 10.14
N GLY A 23 0.99 0.27 10.12
CA GLY A 23 -0.08 -0.29 10.95
C GLY A 23 -0.32 -1.77 10.62
N PHE A 24 -0.48 -2.09 9.34
CA PHE A 24 -0.62 -3.48 8.88
C PHE A 24 0.68 -4.28 9.07
N GLY A 25 1.85 -3.69 8.87
CA GLY A 25 3.14 -4.35 9.12
C GLY A 25 3.26 -4.82 10.57
N ILE A 26 2.94 -3.96 11.53
CA ILE A 26 2.91 -4.29 12.96
C ILE A 26 1.83 -5.34 13.26
N LEU A 27 0.61 -5.12 12.76
CA LEU A 27 -0.51 -6.03 12.99
C LEU A 27 -0.22 -7.44 12.49
N LEU A 28 0.30 -7.56 11.26
CA LEU A 28 0.56 -8.84 10.62
C LEU A 28 1.77 -9.55 11.21
N THR A 29 2.85 -8.83 11.54
CA THR A 29 4.04 -9.47 12.13
C THR A 29 3.82 -9.94 13.56
N THR A 30 3.17 -9.12 14.40
CA THR A 30 2.95 -9.46 15.81
C THR A 30 1.69 -10.31 16.03
N GLY A 31 0.68 -10.16 15.16
CA GLY A 31 -0.60 -10.85 15.26
C GLY A 31 -0.79 -12.02 14.30
N SER A 32 0.22 -12.42 13.52
CA SER A 32 0.08 -13.46 12.47
C SER A 32 -0.57 -14.76 12.95
N GLU A 33 -0.13 -15.31 14.09
CA GLU A 33 -0.68 -16.55 14.64
C GLU A 33 -2.16 -16.41 15.02
N PHE A 34 -2.49 -15.31 15.71
CA PHE A 34 -3.87 -15.03 16.10
C PHE A 34 -4.76 -14.83 14.88
N LEU A 35 -4.34 -13.98 13.94
CA LEU A 35 -5.08 -13.66 12.72
C LEU A 35 -5.25 -14.86 11.80
N ALA A 36 -4.26 -15.76 11.72
CA ALA A 36 -4.33 -16.95 10.86
C ALA A 36 -5.55 -17.82 11.17
N GLY A 37 -5.88 -17.99 12.45
CA GLY A 37 -7.06 -18.75 12.88
C GLY A 37 -8.39 -18.13 12.42
N TRP A 38 -8.48 -16.79 12.45
CA TRP A 38 -9.70 -16.08 12.04
C TRP A 38 -9.82 -15.95 10.52
N LEU A 39 -8.70 -15.69 9.84
CA LEU A 39 -8.66 -15.40 8.41
C LEU A 39 -8.55 -16.67 7.55
N GLY A 40 -8.14 -17.81 8.11
CA GLY A 40 -7.86 -19.03 7.34
C GLY A 40 -6.68 -18.84 6.38
N LEU A 41 -5.74 -17.95 6.73
CA LEU A 41 -4.54 -17.66 5.95
C LEU A 41 -3.30 -18.25 6.66
N PRO A 42 -2.30 -18.76 5.93
CA PRO A 42 -1.10 -19.29 6.54
C PRO A 42 -0.37 -18.25 7.40
N VAL A 43 0.08 -18.64 8.60
CA VAL A 43 0.84 -17.76 9.51
C VAL A 43 2.04 -17.15 8.80
N ALA A 44 2.82 -17.97 8.09
CA ALA A 44 3.98 -17.52 7.33
C ALA A 44 3.62 -16.46 6.29
N LEU A 45 2.49 -16.62 5.59
CA LEU A 45 2.02 -15.66 4.60
C LEU A 45 1.74 -14.30 5.26
N LEU A 46 1.01 -14.28 6.38
CA LEU A 46 0.72 -13.06 7.11
C LEU A 46 2.01 -12.42 7.66
N PHE A 47 2.88 -13.21 8.28
CA PHE A 47 4.12 -12.72 8.88
C PHE A 47 5.06 -12.09 7.84
N TYR A 48 5.35 -12.78 6.75
CA TYR A 48 6.23 -12.25 5.70
C TYR A 48 5.60 -11.09 4.94
N ALA A 49 4.28 -11.11 4.71
CA ALA A 49 3.58 -9.94 4.19
C ALA A 49 3.77 -8.72 5.11
N GLY A 50 3.60 -8.90 6.42
CA GLY A 50 3.86 -7.84 7.39
C GLY A 50 5.28 -7.30 7.35
N LEU A 51 6.28 -8.18 7.21
CA LEU A 51 7.68 -7.76 7.10
C LEU A 51 7.96 -6.92 5.86
N ILE A 52 7.35 -7.25 4.70
CA ILE A 52 7.52 -6.50 3.45
C ILE A 52 6.95 -5.07 3.57
N LEU A 53 5.93 -4.86 4.40
CA LEU A 53 5.31 -3.53 4.54
C LEU A 53 6.22 -2.50 5.23
N PHE A 54 7.20 -2.92 6.04
CA PHE A 54 8.13 -1.98 6.68
C PHE A 54 9.04 -1.22 5.68
N PRO A 55 9.78 -1.88 4.77
CA PRO A 55 10.55 -1.16 3.75
C PRO A 55 9.66 -0.35 2.80
N CYS A 56 8.45 -0.81 2.48
CA CYS A 56 7.47 -0.04 1.71
C CYS A 56 7.09 1.27 2.42
N ALA A 57 6.74 1.19 3.71
CA ALA A 57 6.45 2.37 4.51
C ALA A 57 7.63 3.33 4.61
N ALA A 58 8.85 2.80 4.78
CA ALA A 58 10.05 3.62 4.81
C ALA A 58 10.24 4.40 3.49
N LEU A 59 10.08 3.73 2.35
CA LEU A 59 10.14 4.35 1.02
C LEU A 59 9.11 5.49 0.88
N MET A 60 7.87 5.25 1.28
CA MET A 60 6.80 6.24 1.22
C MET A 60 7.04 7.43 2.15
N ILE A 61 7.52 7.21 3.39
CA ILE A 61 7.89 8.29 4.32
C ILE A 61 9.02 9.13 3.76
N ILE A 62 10.08 8.50 3.26
CA ILE A 62 11.24 9.19 2.68
C ILE A 62 10.77 10.05 1.51
N THR A 63 9.95 9.49 0.61
CA THR A 63 9.43 10.20 -0.56
C THR A 63 8.48 11.34 -0.16
N GLY A 64 7.55 11.10 0.76
CA GLY A 64 6.56 12.07 1.23
C GLY A 64 7.15 13.21 2.05
N ARG A 65 8.35 13.06 2.63
CA ARG A 65 9.06 14.12 3.37
C ARG A 65 9.93 15.02 2.49
N GLN A 66 10.12 14.69 1.22
CA GLN A 66 10.89 15.53 0.29
C GLN A 66 10.23 16.91 0.11
N LYS A 67 11.05 17.92 -0.18
CA LYS A 67 10.54 19.26 -0.57
C LYS A 67 9.66 19.15 -1.81
N LEU A 68 10.14 18.40 -2.81
CA LEU A 68 9.40 17.97 -3.98
C LEU A 68 9.54 16.44 -4.10
N PRO A 69 8.44 15.66 -4.03
CA PRO A 69 8.51 14.21 -4.17
C PRO A 69 9.12 13.79 -5.52
N ASN A 70 10.12 12.91 -5.47
CA ASN A 70 10.78 12.37 -6.65
C ASN A 70 9.79 11.51 -7.45
N ALA A 71 9.55 11.89 -8.72
CA ALA A 71 8.57 11.22 -9.56
C ALA A 71 8.87 9.73 -9.81
N GLY A 72 10.15 9.33 -9.87
CA GLY A 72 10.54 7.93 -10.02
C GLY A 72 10.20 7.09 -8.79
N LEU A 73 10.41 7.64 -7.58
CA LEU A 73 10.03 6.97 -6.34
C LEU A 73 8.51 6.86 -6.19
N VAL A 74 7.76 7.92 -6.53
CA VAL A 74 6.29 7.87 -6.53
C VAL A 74 5.78 6.82 -7.51
N TRP A 75 6.37 6.71 -8.70
CA TRP A 75 6.03 5.64 -9.65
C TRP A 75 6.34 4.24 -9.13
N LEU A 76 7.49 4.06 -8.47
CA LEU A 76 7.84 2.80 -7.85
C LEU A 76 6.79 2.39 -6.79
N ILE A 77 6.34 3.34 -5.97
CA ILE A 77 5.28 3.12 -4.97
C ILE A 77 3.97 2.71 -5.64
N ILE A 78 3.52 3.46 -6.66
CA ILE A 78 2.29 3.16 -7.42
C ILE A 78 2.34 1.74 -7.99
N VAL A 79 3.42 1.38 -8.69
CA VAL A 79 3.57 0.04 -9.29
C VAL A 79 3.64 -1.03 -8.20
N GLY A 80 4.36 -0.78 -7.11
CA GLY A 80 4.42 -1.70 -5.97
C GLY A 80 3.04 -1.97 -5.38
N ASN A 81 2.22 -0.93 -5.18
CA ASN A 81 0.86 -1.06 -4.69
C ASN A 81 -0.04 -1.86 -5.64
N PHE A 82 0.09 -1.66 -6.96
CA PHE A 82 -0.64 -2.47 -7.94
C PHE A 82 -0.20 -3.94 -7.93
N VAL A 83 1.11 -4.20 -7.89
CA VAL A 83 1.66 -5.56 -7.80
C VAL A 83 1.18 -6.24 -6.51
N TRP A 84 1.18 -5.52 -5.39
CA TRP A 84 0.67 -6.02 -4.11
C TRP A 84 -0.81 -6.41 -4.18
N ALA A 85 -1.65 -5.55 -4.76
CA ALA A 85 -3.07 -5.84 -4.92
C ALA A 85 -3.31 -7.06 -5.83
N VAL A 86 -2.60 -7.15 -6.96
CA VAL A 86 -2.70 -8.32 -7.86
C VAL A 86 -2.25 -9.60 -7.16
N ALA A 87 -1.11 -9.57 -6.45
CA ALA A 87 -0.63 -10.72 -5.68
C ALA A 87 -1.62 -11.13 -4.58
N SER A 88 -2.24 -10.16 -3.90
CA SER A 88 -3.26 -10.39 -2.88
C SER A 88 -4.46 -11.15 -3.43
N ILE A 89 -4.99 -10.71 -4.58
CA ILE A 89 -6.10 -11.41 -5.25
C ILE A 89 -5.64 -12.77 -5.78
N GLY A 90 -4.42 -12.88 -6.29
CA GLY A 90 -3.83 -14.13 -6.74
C GLY A 90 -3.76 -15.20 -5.64
N ILE A 91 -3.44 -14.82 -4.40
CA ILE A 91 -3.42 -15.74 -3.26
C ILE A 91 -4.80 -16.35 -3.00
N LEU A 92 -5.88 -15.60 -3.20
CA LEU A 92 -7.25 -16.06 -2.93
C LEU A 92 -7.73 -17.15 -3.89
N VAL A 93 -7.10 -17.30 -5.06
CA VAL A 93 -7.45 -18.32 -6.05
C VAL A 93 -6.54 -19.56 -6.01
N LEU A 94 -5.54 -19.57 -5.12
CA LEU A 94 -4.64 -20.72 -4.98
C LEU A 94 -5.37 -21.88 -4.26
N PRO A 95 -5.36 -23.10 -4.82
CA PRO A 95 -6.05 -24.25 -4.23
C PRO A 95 -5.44 -24.70 -2.90
N SER A 96 -4.20 -24.30 -2.61
CA SER A 96 -3.51 -24.58 -1.36
C SER A 96 -3.89 -23.62 -0.22
N ILE A 97 -4.67 -22.57 -0.49
CA ILE A 97 -5.09 -21.58 0.48
C ILE A 97 -6.61 -21.66 0.62
N ALA A 98 -7.10 -21.81 1.86
CA ALA A 98 -8.52 -21.91 2.15
C ALA A 98 -8.94 -20.79 3.12
N PRO A 99 -9.07 -19.53 2.65
CA PRO A 99 -9.46 -18.43 3.51
C PRO A 99 -10.87 -18.62 4.07
N THR A 100 -11.11 -18.14 5.28
CA THR A 100 -12.47 -17.99 5.80
C THR A 100 -13.18 -16.84 5.07
N MET A 101 -14.50 -16.69 5.26
CA MET A 101 -15.23 -15.53 4.72
C MET A 101 -14.63 -14.20 5.21
N LEU A 102 -14.14 -14.15 6.46
CA LEU A 102 -13.42 -12.99 7.00
C LEU A 102 -12.06 -12.81 6.31
N GLY A 103 -11.35 -13.89 6.00
CA GLY A 103 -10.12 -13.88 5.21
C GLY A 103 -10.30 -13.26 3.83
N TYR A 104 -11.31 -13.71 3.09
CA TYR A 104 -11.67 -13.11 1.79
C TYR A 104 -11.97 -11.62 1.94
N ALA A 105 -12.84 -11.25 2.88
CA ALA A 105 -13.20 -9.85 3.11
C ALA A 105 -11.97 -9.00 3.46
N PHE A 106 -11.08 -9.48 4.33
CA PHE A 106 -9.86 -8.80 4.74
C PHE A 106 -8.92 -8.54 3.55
N VAL A 107 -8.63 -9.58 2.76
CA VAL A 107 -7.71 -9.48 1.62
C VAL A 107 -8.28 -8.60 0.50
N ILE A 108 -9.58 -8.72 0.21
CA ILE A 108 -10.25 -7.89 -0.81
C ILE A 108 -10.30 -6.43 -0.35
N ALA A 109 -10.68 -6.16 0.91
CA ALA A 109 -10.79 -4.81 1.43
C ALA A 109 -9.44 -4.08 1.40
N GLN A 110 -8.35 -4.73 1.84
CA GLN A 110 -7.02 -4.12 1.77
C GLN A 110 -6.54 -3.95 0.32
N ALA A 111 -6.84 -4.89 -0.60
CA ALA A 111 -6.47 -4.76 -2.00
C ALA A 111 -7.17 -3.56 -2.66
N ILE A 112 -8.45 -3.33 -2.35
CA ILE A 112 -9.19 -2.15 -2.81
C ILE A 112 -8.59 -0.87 -2.22
N ALA A 113 -8.27 -0.85 -0.94
CA ALA A 113 -7.70 0.31 -0.27
C ALA A 113 -6.34 0.71 -0.89
N VAL A 114 -5.43 -0.24 -1.06
CA VAL A 114 -4.10 -0.03 -1.65
C VAL A 114 -4.20 0.41 -3.11
N CYS A 115 -5.08 -0.20 -3.91
CA CYS A 115 -5.38 0.29 -5.27
C CYS A 115 -5.91 1.72 -5.28
N GLY A 116 -6.80 2.06 -4.33
CA GLY A 116 -7.34 3.41 -4.19
C GLY A 116 -6.25 4.45 -3.93
N LEU A 117 -5.33 4.15 -3.00
CA LEU A 117 -4.17 4.98 -2.70
C LEU A 117 -3.28 5.16 -3.95
N ALA A 118 -2.93 4.08 -4.64
CA ALA A 118 -2.14 4.14 -5.87
C ALA A 118 -2.78 5.01 -6.96
N VAL A 119 -4.10 4.96 -7.11
CA VAL A 119 -4.84 5.81 -8.05
C VAL A 119 -4.76 7.28 -7.64
N PHE A 120 -4.86 7.60 -6.35
CA PHE A 120 -4.69 8.98 -5.88
C PHE A 120 -3.27 9.49 -6.13
N GLU A 121 -2.25 8.70 -5.80
CA GLU A 121 -0.84 9.04 -6.06
C GLU A 121 -0.59 9.32 -7.53
N TYR A 122 -1.06 8.45 -8.43
CA TYR A 122 -0.93 8.59 -9.87
C TYR A 122 -1.55 9.89 -10.37
N ARG A 123 -2.81 10.16 -9.96
CA ARG A 123 -3.52 11.38 -10.36
C ARG A 123 -2.76 12.62 -9.90
N LEU A 124 -2.31 12.66 -8.65
CA LEU A 124 -1.64 13.84 -8.10
C LEU A 124 -0.25 14.07 -8.68
N LEU A 125 0.49 13.00 -8.96
CA LEU A 125 1.76 13.08 -9.67
C LEU A 125 1.58 13.69 -11.07
N GLY A 126 0.55 13.24 -11.81
CA GLY A 126 0.23 13.77 -13.13
C GLY A 126 -0.08 15.27 -13.12
N HIS A 127 -0.82 15.75 -12.11
CA HIS A 127 -1.11 17.17 -11.96
C HIS A 127 0.12 17.98 -11.55
N ALA A 128 0.94 17.48 -10.60
CA ALA A 128 2.14 18.17 -10.14
C ALA A 128 3.16 18.38 -11.27
N ARG A 129 3.29 17.41 -12.20
CA ARG A 129 4.20 17.53 -13.36
C ARG A 129 3.73 18.55 -14.39
N ARG A 130 2.42 18.67 -14.63
CA ARG A 130 1.85 19.64 -15.58
C ARG A 130 2.13 21.09 -15.19
N PHE A 131 2.21 21.39 -13.90
CA PHE A 131 2.54 22.72 -13.41
C PHE A 131 4.04 23.02 -13.36
N ALA A 132 4.91 22.01 -13.47
CA ALA A 132 6.36 22.19 -13.50
C ALA A 132 6.89 22.46 -14.92
N THR A 133 6.06 22.27 -15.95
CA THR A 133 6.38 22.42 -17.37
C THR A 133 5.78 23.68 -18.00
N VAL A 134 5.05 24.49 -17.22
CA VAL A 134 4.45 25.78 -17.62
C VAL A 134 5.15 26.88 -16.84
#